data_AF-A0A833MZE5-F1
#
_entry.id   AF-A0A833MZE5-F1
#
_cell.length_a   1.000
_cell.length_b   1.000
_cell.length_c   1.000
_cell.angle_alpha   90.00
_cell.angle_beta   90.00
_cell.angle_gamma   90.00
#
_symmetry.space_group_name_H-M   'P 1'
#
loop_
_entity.id
_entity.type
_entity.pdbx_description
1 polymer ?
#
loop_
_entity_poly.entity_id
_entity_poly.type
_entity_poly.pdbx_seq_one_letter_code
_entity_poly.pdbx_strand_id
1 'polypeptide(L)'
;MIRLENFLSRNAYPHLVLDPAEDRDAATLVEQYDAKPADLPLSVCPNGSVLKNPSEAELARSLGMTPIDQPGRTYDVAVIGAGPAGLSTAVYAASEGLSVIVLEAHAFGGQAGASARIENYLGFPMGIPGQVLTGRAWV
;
A
#
# COMPACT_ATOMS: atom_id res chain seq x y z
N MET A 1 -11.77 -12.66 -3.95
CA MET A 1 -11.23 -11.71 -4.95
C MET A 1 -11.11 -10.30 -4.37
N ILE A 2 -12.22 -9.65 -3.99
CA ILE A 2 -12.31 -8.26 -3.47
C ILE A 2 -11.27 -7.85 -2.39
N ARG A 3 -10.84 -8.75 -1.50
CA ARG A 3 -9.88 -8.42 -0.41
C ARG A 3 -8.56 -7.84 -0.93
N LEU A 4 -7.90 -8.53 -1.86
CA LEU A 4 -6.57 -8.14 -2.34
C LEU A 4 -6.63 -6.93 -3.26
N GLU A 5 -7.66 -6.84 -4.10
CA GLU A 5 -7.91 -5.66 -4.93
C GLU A 5 -8.13 -4.41 -4.07
N ASN A 6 -8.93 -4.52 -3.00
CA ASN A 6 -9.13 -3.42 -2.05
C ASN A 6 -7.81 -3.04 -1.36
N PHE A 7 -6.97 -4.01 -1.00
CA PHE A 7 -5.65 -3.76 -0.42
C PHE A 7 -4.72 -2.99 -1.36
N LEU A 8 -4.64 -3.40 -2.62
CA LEU A 8 -3.80 -2.75 -3.61
C LEU A 8 -4.33 -1.35 -3.95
N SER A 9 -5.64 -1.23 -4.17
CA SER A 9 -6.31 0.03 -4.49
C SER A 9 -6.12 1.08 -3.40
N ARG A 10 -6.35 0.71 -2.13
CA ARG A 10 -6.24 1.67 -1.01
C ARG A 10 -4.81 2.12 -0.73
N ASN A 11 -3.82 1.30 -1.07
CA ASN A 11 -2.40 1.65 -0.97
C ASN A 11 -1.85 2.27 -2.27
N ALA A 12 -2.72 2.59 -3.23
CA ALA A 12 -2.35 3.14 -4.53
C ALA A 12 -1.32 2.28 -5.30
N TYR A 13 -1.32 0.96 -5.09
CA TYR A 13 -0.50 0.02 -5.83
C TYR A 13 -1.20 -0.37 -7.15
N PRO A 14 -0.58 -0.09 -8.31
CA PRO A 14 -1.12 -0.50 -9.60
C PRO A 14 -1.24 -2.02 -9.68
N HIS A 15 -2.36 -2.49 -10.22
CA HIS A 15 -2.61 -3.92 -10.40
C HIS A 15 -3.56 -4.16 -11.56
N LEU A 16 -3.54 -5.39 -12.06
CA LEU A 16 -4.44 -5.87 -13.10
C LEU A 16 -5.06 -7.18 -12.61
N VAL A 17 -6.36 -7.31 -12.84
CA VAL A 17 -7.12 -8.53 -12.51
C VAL A 17 -7.47 -9.21 -13.82
N LEU A 18 -7.09 -10.47 -13.95
CA LEU A 18 -7.34 -11.30 -15.12
C LEU A 18 -8.20 -12.49 -14.72
N ASP A 19 -9.25 -12.77 -15.49
CA ASP A 19 -10.06 -13.96 -15.33
C ASP A 19 -9.47 -15.10 -16.19
N PRO A 20 -9.03 -16.23 -15.60
CA PRO A 20 -8.51 -17.37 -16.36
C PRO A 20 -9.54 -18.02 -17.29
N ALA A 21 -10.84 -17.73 -17.15
CA ALA A 21 -11.86 -18.16 -18.10
C ALA A 21 -11.85 -17.34 -19.40
N GLU A 22 -11.33 -16.11 -19.35
CA GLU A 22 -11.34 -15.17 -20.48
C GLU A 22 -9.93 -14.85 -21.01
N ASP A 23 -8.89 -15.08 -20.20
CA ASP A 23 -7.49 -14.79 -20.52
C ASP A 23 -6.61 -16.05 -20.52
N ARG A 24 -5.95 -16.31 -21.65
CA ARG A 24 -5.13 -17.52 -21.87
C ARG A 24 -3.84 -17.52 -21.04
N ASP A 25 -3.23 -16.37 -20.80
CA ASP A 25 -2.00 -16.27 -20.03
C ASP A 25 -2.30 -16.49 -18.54
N ALA A 26 -3.44 -15.96 -18.06
CA ALA A 26 -3.95 -16.25 -16.73
C ALA A 26 -4.28 -17.75 -16.56
N ALA A 27 -4.93 -18.38 -17.54
CA ALA A 27 -5.21 -19.83 -17.52
C ALA A 27 -3.91 -20.65 -17.46
N THR A 28 -2.90 -20.26 -18.23
CA THR A 28 -1.58 -20.93 -18.26
C THR A 28 -0.90 -20.88 -16.90
N LEU A 29 -0.98 -19.74 -16.19
CA LEU A 29 -0.45 -19.61 -14.83
C LEU A 29 -1.20 -20.50 -13.84
N VAL A 30 -2.53 -20.61 -13.94
CA VAL A 30 -3.32 -21.51 -13.08
C VAL A 30 -2.88 -22.97 -13.26
N GLU A 31 -2.67 -23.40 -14.50
CA GLU A 31 -2.19 -24.75 -14.83
C GLU A 31 -0.75 -24.97 -14.38
N GLN A 32 0.17 -24.05 -14.72
CA GLN A 32 1.59 -24.15 -14.38
C GLN A 32 1.82 -24.28 -12.88
N TYR A 33 1.03 -23.58 -12.07
CA TYR A 33 1.13 -23.61 -10.62
C TYR A 33 0.26 -24.68 -9.97
N ASP A 34 -0.45 -25.51 -10.74
CA ASP A 34 -1.43 -26.51 -10.26
C ASP A 34 -2.35 -25.90 -9.18
N ALA A 35 -2.92 -24.73 -9.49
CA ALA A 35 -3.69 -23.95 -8.55
C ALA A 35 -5.14 -24.45 -8.49
N LYS A 36 -5.57 -24.89 -7.31
CA LYS A 36 -6.95 -25.30 -7.05
C LYS A 36 -7.83 -24.08 -6.81
N PRO A 37 -9.17 -24.21 -6.88
CA PRO A 37 -10.07 -23.09 -6.58
C PRO A 37 -9.83 -22.42 -5.21
N ALA A 38 -9.36 -23.18 -4.21
CA ALA A 38 -9.00 -22.65 -2.88
C ALA A 38 -7.69 -21.83 -2.86
N ASP A 39 -6.83 -22.03 -3.87
CA ASP A 39 -5.55 -21.33 -4.05
C ASP A 39 -5.72 -20.01 -4.81
N LEU A 40 -6.93 -19.71 -5.30
CA LEU A 40 -7.24 -18.46 -5.98
C LEU A 40 -7.56 -17.34 -4.98
N PRO A 41 -7.21 -16.08 -5.28
CA PRO A 41 -6.51 -15.64 -6.50
C PRO A 41 -5.00 -15.93 -6.46
N LEU A 42 -4.40 -16.14 -7.63
CA LEU A 42 -2.94 -16.08 -7.79
C LEU A 42 -2.50 -14.61 -7.88
N SER A 43 -1.44 -14.25 -7.16
CA SER A 43 -0.82 -12.92 -7.24
C SER A 43 0.58 -13.05 -7.83
N VAL A 44 0.77 -12.51 -9.03
CA VAL A 44 2.08 -12.41 -9.68
C VAL A 44 2.75 -11.12 -9.23
N CYS A 45 3.86 -11.22 -8.50
CA CYS A 45 4.53 -10.07 -7.90
C CYS A 45 5.74 -9.62 -8.75
N PRO A 46 6.16 -8.33 -8.67
CA PRO A 46 7.27 -7.80 -9.46
C PRO A 46 8.63 -8.47 -9.17
N ASN A 47 8.79 -9.09 -8.00
CA ASN A 47 9.96 -9.88 -7.63
C ASN A 47 10.01 -11.27 -8.31
N GLY A 48 9.06 -11.58 -9.19
CA GLY A 48 8.94 -12.85 -9.90
C GLY A 48 8.27 -13.96 -9.11
N SER A 49 7.88 -13.72 -7.85
CA SER A 49 7.13 -14.69 -7.06
C SER A 49 5.67 -14.75 -7.49
N VAL A 50 5.07 -15.94 -7.38
CA VAL A 50 3.63 -16.14 -7.56
C VAL A 50 3.07 -16.70 -6.27
N LEU A 51 2.15 -15.96 -5.66
CA LEU A 51 1.55 -16.32 -4.38
C LEU A 51 0.16 -16.92 -4.60
N LYS A 52 -0.15 -18.00 -3.89
CA LYS A 52 -1.46 -18.66 -3.89
C LYS A 52 -2.32 -18.11 -2.76
N ASN A 53 -3.41 -17.42 -3.11
CA ASN A 53 -4.36 -16.80 -2.18
C ASN A 53 -3.70 -16.09 -0.98
N PRO A 54 -2.73 -15.18 -1.20
CA PRO A 54 -1.93 -14.63 -0.11
C PRO A 54 -2.75 -13.77 0.84
N SER A 55 -2.33 -13.71 2.11
CA SER A 55 -2.75 -12.65 3.03
C SER A 55 -2.27 -11.27 2.54
N GLU A 56 -2.90 -10.20 3.04
CA GLU A 56 -2.44 -8.83 2.72
C GLU A 56 -0.99 -8.61 3.18
N ALA A 57 -0.59 -9.21 4.30
CA ALA A 57 0.77 -9.12 4.81
C ALA A 57 1.80 -9.84 3.93
N GLU A 58 1.47 -11.02 3.40
CA GLU A 58 2.36 -11.75 2.47
C GLU A 58 2.52 -10.99 1.16
N LEU A 59 1.43 -10.44 0.63
CA LEU A 59 1.46 -9.62 -0.57
C LEU A 59 2.28 -8.33 -0.32
N ALA A 60 2.06 -7.64 0.80
CA ALA A 60 2.81 -6.44 1.18
C ALA A 60 4.33 -6.69 1.23
N ARG A 61 4.76 -7.80 1.84
CA ARG A 61 6.18 -8.20 1.88
C ARG A 61 6.72 -8.43 0.48
N SER A 62 5.98 -9.13 -0.37
CA SER A 62 6.39 -9.40 -1.75
C SER A 62 6.45 -8.16 -2.63
N LEU A 63 5.70 -7.11 -2.28
CA LEU A 63 5.72 -5.80 -2.94
C LEU A 63 6.77 -4.84 -2.35
N GLY A 64 7.51 -5.26 -1.32
CA GLY A 64 8.49 -4.41 -0.64
C GLY A 64 7.88 -3.30 0.21
N MET A 65 6.60 -3.43 0.61
CA MET A 65 5.89 -2.42 1.41
C MET A 65 6.32 -2.38 2.88
N THR A 66 7.09 -3.37 3.34
CA THR A 66 7.53 -3.49 4.73
C THR A 66 9.06 -3.49 4.84
N PRO A 67 9.75 -2.37 4.52
CA PRO A 67 11.19 -2.31 4.63
C PRO A 67 11.58 -1.99 6.09
N ILE A 68 11.52 -2.98 6.96
CA ILE A 68 12.28 -2.92 8.23
C ILE A 68 13.57 -3.68 7.97
N ASP A 69 14.48 -3.02 7.28
CA ASP A 69 15.69 -3.65 6.72
C ASP A 69 16.81 -3.81 7.76
N GLN A 70 16.60 -3.26 8.96
CA GLN A 70 17.62 -3.21 10.03
C GLN A 70 17.03 -3.65 11.38
N PRO A 71 17.06 -4.96 11.67
CA PRO A 71 16.71 -5.49 12.98
C PRO A 71 17.55 -4.80 14.06
N GLY A 72 16.89 -4.30 15.11
CA GLY A 72 17.56 -3.66 16.25
C GLY A 72 17.97 -2.20 16.03
N ARG A 73 17.58 -1.56 14.91
CA ARG A 73 17.73 -0.11 14.74
C ARG A 73 16.83 0.65 15.72
N THR A 74 17.42 1.54 16.51
CA THR A 74 16.70 2.52 17.32
C THR A 74 16.38 3.75 16.48
N TYR A 75 15.18 4.30 16.66
CA TYR A 75 14.73 5.55 16.06
C TYR A 75 14.51 6.57 17.18
N ASP A 76 14.77 7.85 16.89
CA ASP A 76 14.53 8.94 17.83
C ASP A 76 13.03 9.19 18.02
N VAL A 77 12.23 8.97 16.95
CA VAL A 77 10.78 9.17 16.96
C VAL A 77 10.07 7.99 16.30
N ALA A 78 9.07 7.44 16.99
CA ALA A 78 8.13 6.49 16.43
C ALA A 78 6.74 7.12 16.31
N VAL A 79 6.18 7.11 15.10
CA VAL A 79 4.86 7.65 14.79
C VAL A 79 3.91 6.50 14.46
N ILE A 80 2.78 6.41 15.16
CA ILE A 80 1.74 5.41 14.90
C ILE A 80 0.60 6.06 14.12
N GLY A 81 0.40 5.61 12.89
CA GLY A 81 -0.58 6.11 11.93
C GLY A 81 0.05 7.05 10.89
N ALA A 82 -0.18 6.77 9.60
CA ALA A 82 0.27 7.56 8.47
C ALA A 82 -0.83 8.48 7.91
N GLY A 83 -1.69 9.03 8.77
CA GLY A 83 -2.62 10.11 8.43
C GLY A 83 -1.93 11.48 8.33
N PRO A 84 -2.67 12.57 8.08
CA PRO A 84 -2.10 13.91 7.97
C PRO A 84 -1.29 14.32 9.21
N ALA A 85 -1.78 13.99 10.42
CA ALA A 85 -1.08 14.27 11.66
C ALA A 85 0.25 13.52 11.73
N GLY A 86 0.25 12.19 11.51
CA GLY A 86 1.46 11.39 11.61
C GLY A 86 2.49 11.68 10.52
N LEU A 87 2.06 11.87 9.28
CA LEU A 87 2.95 12.26 8.18
C LEU A 87 3.55 13.65 8.44
N SER A 88 2.75 14.61 8.94
CA SER A 88 3.26 15.93 9.32
C SER A 88 4.29 15.81 10.45
N THR A 89 3.99 15.05 11.52
CA THR A 89 4.96 14.79 12.59
C THR A 89 6.26 14.20 12.06
N ALA A 90 6.19 13.24 11.14
CA ALA A 90 7.36 12.60 10.58
C ALA A 90 8.23 13.59 9.77
N VAL A 91 7.61 14.42 8.92
CA VAL A 91 8.31 15.44 8.14
C VAL A 91 9.00 16.46 9.05
N TYR A 92 8.29 16.97 10.08
CA TYR A 92 8.86 17.97 10.97
C TYR A 92 9.98 17.39 11.85
N ALA A 93 9.81 16.18 12.40
CA ALA A 93 10.86 15.53 13.17
C ALA A 93 12.11 15.23 12.33
N ALA A 94 11.94 14.72 11.10
CA ALA A 94 13.05 14.46 10.19
C ALA A 94 13.76 15.76 9.76
N SER A 95 13.03 16.87 9.63
CA SER A 95 13.61 18.18 9.31
C SER A 95 14.53 18.72 10.40
N GLU A 96 14.32 18.29 11.66
CA GLU A 96 15.22 18.57 12.79
C GLU A 96 16.36 17.54 12.90
N GLY A 97 16.55 16.68 11.90
CA GLY A 97 17.62 15.69 11.83
C GLY A 97 17.37 14.41 12.63
N LEU A 98 16.15 14.21 13.14
CA LEU A 98 15.80 13.00 13.90
C LEU A 98 15.57 11.81 12.96
N SER A 99 15.97 10.62 13.40
CA SER A 99 15.58 9.38 12.77
C SER A 99 14.13 9.03 13.14
N VAL A 100 13.27 8.88 12.12
CA VAL A 100 11.83 8.66 12.33
C VAL A 100 11.39 7.33 11.70
N ILE A 101 10.54 6.60 12.40
CA ILE A 101 9.79 5.46 11.85
C ILE A 101 8.29 5.77 11.92
N VAL A 102 7.58 5.52 10.81
CA VAL A 102 6.12 5.63 10.73
C VAL A 102 5.53 4.24 10.55
N LEU A 103 4.58 3.88 11.40
CA LEU A 103 3.92 2.59 11.40
C LEU A 103 2.44 2.78 11.03
N GLU A 104 2.00 2.14 9.95
CA GLU A 104 0.62 2.20 9.45
C GLU A 104 0.07 0.79 9.24
N ALA A 105 -1.17 0.57 9.64
CA ALA A 105 -1.81 -0.75 9.61
C ALA A 105 -2.71 -0.97 8.37
N HIS A 106 -3.18 0.10 7.73
CA HIS A 106 -4.22 0.05 6.70
C HIS A 106 -3.78 0.66 5.37
N ALA A 107 -3.52 1.96 5.36
CA ALA A 107 -3.13 2.73 4.18
C ALA A 107 -2.63 4.11 4.60
N PHE A 108 -1.66 4.65 3.86
CA PHE A 108 -1.19 6.02 4.08
C PHE A 108 -2.29 7.04 3.75
N GLY A 109 -2.17 8.22 4.33
CA GLY A 109 -3.13 9.32 4.19
C GLY A 109 -4.33 9.25 5.14
N GLY A 110 -4.54 8.13 5.82
CA GLY A 110 -5.62 7.98 6.80
C GLY A 110 -6.99 8.36 6.23
N GLN A 111 -7.85 8.97 7.06
CA GLN A 111 -9.20 9.40 6.63
C GLN A 111 -9.17 10.45 5.51
N ALA A 112 -8.16 11.32 5.50
CA ALA A 112 -8.02 12.32 4.45
C ALA A 112 -7.79 11.66 3.09
N GLY A 113 -6.96 10.60 3.03
CA GLY A 113 -6.67 9.85 1.81
C GLY A 113 -7.91 9.23 1.16
N ALA A 114 -8.91 8.84 1.97
CA ALA A 114 -10.17 8.25 1.50
C ALA A 114 -11.18 9.30 0.95
N SER A 115 -10.92 10.59 1.14
CA SER A 115 -11.83 11.65 0.72
C SER A 115 -11.74 11.90 -0.80
N ALA A 116 -12.89 11.85 -1.50
CA ALA A 116 -12.94 12.13 -2.93
C ALA A 116 -12.45 13.53 -3.27
N ARG A 117 -12.81 14.52 -2.44
CA ARG A 117 -12.32 15.90 -2.54
C ARG A 117 -12.35 16.57 -1.16
N ILE A 118 -11.29 17.30 -0.85
CA ILE A 118 -11.15 18.12 0.36
C ILE A 118 -11.19 19.58 -0.08
N GLU A 119 -12.19 20.32 0.38
CA GLU A 119 -12.42 21.72 -0.03
C GLU A 119 -11.95 22.75 1.00
N ASN A 120 -11.66 22.28 2.22
CA ASN A 120 -11.32 23.11 3.37
C ASN A 120 -9.83 23.00 3.77
N TYR A 121 -8.95 22.55 2.88
CA TYR A 121 -7.52 22.51 3.14
C TYR A 121 -6.84 23.80 2.65
N LEU A 122 -6.18 24.51 3.57
CA LEU A 122 -5.48 25.76 3.29
C LEU A 122 -4.45 25.58 2.16
N GLY A 123 -4.38 26.55 1.25
CA GLY A 123 -3.50 26.50 0.08
C GLY A 123 -4.11 25.79 -1.16
N PHE A 124 -5.32 25.22 -1.06
CA PHE A 124 -6.02 24.60 -2.20
C PHE A 124 -7.42 25.23 -2.40
N PRO A 125 -7.51 26.43 -3.00
CA PRO A 125 -8.78 27.14 -3.15
C PRO A 125 -9.81 26.44 -4.05
N MET A 126 -9.35 25.55 -4.94
CA MET A 126 -10.22 24.73 -5.80
C MET A 126 -10.52 23.33 -5.22
N GLY A 127 -10.12 23.10 -3.96
CA GLY A 127 -10.06 21.79 -3.36
C GLY A 127 -8.98 20.89 -3.94
N ILE A 128 -8.78 19.74 -3.30
CA ILE A 128 -7.79 18.73 -3.68
C ILE A 128 -8.30 17.33 -3.37
N PRO A 129 -8.10 16.31 -4.25
CA PRO A 129 -8.41 14.93 -3.91
C PRO A 129 -7.59 14.44 -2.71
N GLY A 130 -8.20 13.66 -1.82
CA GLY A 130 -7.57 13.17 -0.60
C GLY A 130 -6.25 12.45 -0.82
N GLN A 131 -6.24 11.49 -1.75
CA GLN A 131 -5.03 10.75 -2.13
C GLN A 131 -3.91 11.65 -2.65
N VAL A 132 -4.25 12.71 -3.41
CA VAL A 132 -3.26 13.65 -3.95
C VAL A 132 -2.68 14.51 -2.83
N LEU A 133 -3.51 14.95 -1.88
CA LEU A 133 -3.04 15.71 -0.72
C LEU A 133 -2.06 14.89 0.11
N THR A 134 -2.43 13.64 0.44
CA THR A 134 -1.64 12.80 1.35
C THR A 134 -0.45 12.15 0.67
N GLY A 135 -0.54 11.85 -0.62
CA GLY A 135 0.57 11.29 -1.42
C GLY A 135 1.73 12.26 -1.60
N ARG A 136 1.49 13.58 -1.54
CA ARG A 136 2.57 14.59 -1.59
C ARG A 136 3.49 14.58 -0.37
N ALA A 137 3.04 14.04 0.75
CA ALA A 137 3.86 13.87 1.95
C ALA A 137 4.62 12.52 1.96
N TRP A 138 4.40 11.67 0.95
CA TRP A 138 4.93 10.30 0.82
C TRP A 138 5.99 10.22 -0.30
N VAL A 139 6.88 11.21 -0.40
CA VAL A 139 7.94 11.27 -1.44
C VAL A 139 9.31 11.43 -0.79
#